data_AF-A0A6P3XCC0-F1
#
_entry.id   AF-A0A6P3XCC0-F1
#
_cell.length_a   1.000
_cell.length_b   1.000
_cell.length_c   1.000
_cell.angle_alpha   90.00
_cell.angle_beta   90.00
_cell.angle_gamma   90.00
#
_symmetry.space_group_name_H-M   'P 1'
#
loop_
_entity.id
_entity.type
_entity.pdbx_description
1 polymer ?
#
loop_
_entity_poly.entity_id
_entity_poly.type
_entity_poly.pdbx_seq_one_letter_code
_entity_poly.pdbx_strand_id
1 'polypeptide(L)'
;MDIETENVINLVFPEGIPESWKENPEFYQYLSKLGGFDVDQLSKEPGHLSDEKNMVLHTTQELVFANYKTFIQTAESSREILNHFNETESRLDKLMQKIPEFVEKCQSFCDASKDINAHRRLNSLTLTRNAELLEILEMPQLMESCLRSNQYNEALELSQYARQLGMKHGDIPIISSIVAEIESSWSGMVGQVVGSLRGDLPLARCLQLVGLLRSMDAFTEPELRIKFLQARDSWLQGLLNAIPKEDPNLHIAKTIELSRIHLFNIITQYKAMFNDDELIIPGRDLTLNESAIFYHWLEEKISQFLATLEQDLPGVTSIDSILGQCTYFGLSFGRVGVDFTGRISDIFVRVIGEKFEQNVRRTTRKFEKDMETFTLINKTQRLDIKTEISINSENPPEQLVEFYPLAEYCNGIISAFNELRLCVPVALSALCTRLLQESLHNVARAMLLFYKQEQQAFAAAERENMVKFTECLSEQLIPYIQYCIHAIFPPVQIATHLGISVVALQKEEITYLNKQAILEPVAVLLPIKKDSLVSKLTMSSVQTSHNAILPLVTAPVPSAKTSSAKTAEEEPKERATQQHTTVPRHDVQNSQNSSNSVN
;
A
#
# COMPACT_ATOMS: atom_id res chain seq x y z
N MET A 1 126.52 -68.57 4.66
CA MET A 1 127.78 -68.41 5.42
C MET A 1 128.54 -69.70 5.23
N ASP A 2 129.69 -69.64 4.58
CA ASP A 2 130.57 -70.81 4.46
C ASP A 2 131.19 -71.10 5.82
N ILE A 3 131.31 -72.38 6.15
CA ILE A 3 131.75 -72.92 7.45
C ILE A 3 133.12 -72.36 7.86
N GLU A 4 133.93 -71.92 6.90
CA GLU A 4 135.23 -71.27 7.14
C GLU A 4 135.11 -69.87 7.77
N THR A 5 134.07 -69.10 7.45
CA THR A 5 133.84 -67.77 8.04
C THR A 5 133.36 -67.82 9.49
N GLU A 6 132.61 -68.85 9.90
CA GLU A 6 132.17 -69.02 11.29
C GLU A 6 133.35 -69.32 12.24
N ASN A 7 134.34 -70.08 11.79
CA ASN A 7 135.52 -70.39 12.59
C ASN A 7 136.42 -69.15 12.82
N VAL A 8 136.52 -68.25 11.83
CA VAL A 8 137.26 -66.98 11.98
C VAL A 8 136.54 -66.03 12.94
N ILE A 9 135.21 -65.96 12.86
CA ILE A 9 134.38 -65.12 13.75
C ILE A 9 134.51 -65.56 15.21
N ASN A 10 134.50 -66.87 15.48
CA ASN A 10 134.69 -67.42 16.82
C ASN A 10 136.10 -67.20 17.39
N LEU A 11 137.11 -67.00 16.53
CA LEU A 11 138.49 -66.71 16.96
C LEU A 11 138.71 -65.23 17.28
N VAL A 12 138.01 -64.33 16.59
CA VAL A 12 138.16 -62.87 16.73
C VAL A 12 137.29 -62.31 17.86
N PHE A 13 136.14 -62.93 18.16
CA PHE A 13 135.21 -62.49 19.22
C PHE A 13 134.99 -63.59 20.27
N PRO A 14 135.89 -63.75 21.26
CA PRO A 14 135.79 -64.81 22.26
C PRO A 14 134.57 -64.70 23.19
N GLU A 15 133.89 -63.55 23.24
CA GLU A 15 132.69 -63.33 24.06
C GLU A 15 131.35 -63.33 23.26
N GLY A 16 131.36 -63.64 21.95
CA GLY A 16 130.16 -63.66 21.10
C GLY A 16 129.69 -62.27 20.61
N ILE A 17 129.08 -62.21 19.42
CA ILE A 17 128.71 -60.95 18.75
C ILE A 17 127.24 -60.55 19.06
N PRO A 18 126.94 -59.29 19.45
CA PRO A 18 125.57 -58.77 19.60
C PRO A 18 124.80 -58.74 18.26
N GLU A 19 123.55 -59.22 18.23
CA GLU A 19 122.71 -59.44 17.02
C GLU A 19 122.54 -58.22 16.07
N SER A 20 122.84 -57.01 16.53
CA SER A 20 122.77 -55.75 15.78
C SER A 20 123.77 -55.63 14.62
N TRP A 21 124.74 -56.54 14.50
CA TRP A 21 125.71 -56.54 13.39
C TRP A 21 125.10 -56.84 12.01
N LYS A 22 123.91 -57.47 11.96
CA LYS A 22 123.21 -57.79 10.70
C LYS A 22 122.51 -56.59 10.05
N GLU A 23 122.21 -55.54 10.82
CA GLU A 23 121.46 -54.38 10.32
C GLU A 23 122.35 -53.29 9.72
N ASN A 24 123.66 -53.31 10.00
CA ASN A 24 124.57 -52.28 9.48
C ASN A 24 125.44 -52.83 8.33
N PRO A 25 125.14 -52.48 7.05
CA PRO A 25 125.87 -53.00 5.89
C PRO A 25 127.36 -52.61 5.87
N GLU A 26 127.75 -51.55 6.58
CA GLU A 26 129.15 -51.11 6.70
C GLU A 26 129.99 -52.05 7.57
N PHE A 27 129.36 -52.74 8.54
CA PHE A 27 130.04 -53.68 9.43
C PHE A 27 130.54 -54.92 8.66
N TYR A 28 129.75 -55.39 7.69
CA TYR A 28 130.11 -56.52 6.83
C TYR A 28 131.30 -56.18 5.91
N GLN A 29 131.35 -54.95 5.39
CA GLN A 29 132.48 -54.47 4.58
C GLN A 29 133.77 -54.36 5.40
N TYR A 30 133.66 -53.98 6.67
CA TYR A 30 134.80 -53.89 7.57
C TYR A 30 135.35 -55.27 7.98
N LEU A 31 134.48 -56.24 8.28
CA LEU A 31 134.87 -57.65 8.50
C LEU A 31 135.63 -58.26 7.32
N SER A 32 135.20 -57.96 6.08
CA SER A 32 135.89 -58.39 4.87
C SER A 32 137.28 -57.74 4.70
N LYS A 33 137.48 -56.51 5.20
CA LYS A 33 138.79 -55.85 5.22
C LYS A 33 139.70 -56.45 6.29
N LEU A 34 139.15 -56.85 7.44
CA LEU A 34 139.89 -57.52 8.53
C LEU A 34 140.47 -58.88 8.11
N GLY A 35 139.75 -59.63 7.27
CA GLY A 35 140.25 -60.89 6.71
C GLY A 35 141.42 -60.75 5.72
N GLY A 36 141.75 -59.52 5.29
CA GLY A 36 142.86 -59.22 4.36
C GLY A 36 144.11 -58.64 5.02
N PHE A 37 144.14 -58.53 6.36
CA PHE A 37 145.27 -57.94 7.08
C PHE A 37 146.34 -58.97 7.48
N ASP A 38 147.61 -58.59 7.35
CA ASP A 38 148.74 -59.35 7.89
C ASP A 38 148.72 -59.34 9.44
N VAL A 39 149.32 -60.37 10.07
CA VAL A 39 149.31 -60.60 11.53
C VAL A 39 149.77 -59.38 12.34
N ASP A 40 150.71 -58.60 11.80
CA ASP A 40 151.20 -57.37 12.43
C ASP A 40 150.16 -56.22 12.42
N GLN A 41 149.30 -56.16 11.40
CA GLN A 41 148.22 -55.15 11.30
C GLN A 41 147.03 -55.52 12.19
N LEU A 42 146.69 -56.81 12.27
CA LEU A 42 145.61 -57.30 13.14
C LEU A 42 145.90 -57.07 14.63
N SER A 43 147.18 -57.06 15.03
CA SER A 43 147.58 -56.77 16.42
C SER A 43 147.39 -55.30 16.84
N LYS A 44 147.37 -54.36 15.87
CA LYS A 44 147.26 -52.91 16.12
C LYS A 44 145.84 -52.35 15.93
N GLU A 45 144.99 -53.06 15.21
CA GLU A 45 143.59 -52.67 14.92
C GLU A 45 142.72 -52.42 16.17
N PRO A 46 142.82 -53.21 17.27
CA PRO A 46 142.03 -52.94 18.49
C PRO A 46 142.37 -51.59 19.14
N GLY A 47 143.63 -51.17 19.06
CA GLY A 47 144.07 -49.86 19.52
C GLY A 47 143.49 -48.74 18.67
N HIS A 48 143.53 -48.89 17.34
CA HIS A 48 142.96 -47.92 16.41
C HIS A 48 141.45 -47.74 16.60
N LEU A 49 140.69 -48.83 16.75
CA LEU A 49 139.25 -48.79 17.02
C LEU A 49 138.90 -48.11 18.36
N SER A 50 139.70 -48.34 19.39
CA SER A 50 139.51 -47.68 20.69
C SER A 50 139.75 -46.18 20.57
N ASP A 51 140.77 -45.76 19.84
CA ASP A 51 141.08 -44.35 19.61
C ASP A 51 140.00 -43.66 18.75
N GLU A 52 139.51 -44.33 17.71
CA GLU A 52 138.44 -43.82 16.85
C GLU A 52 137.10 -43.70 17.59
N LYS A 53 136.73 -44.68 18.43
CA LYS A 53 135.54 -44.59 19.29
C LYS A 53 135.62 -43.42 20.25
N ASN A 54 136.78 -43.23 20.89
CA ASN A 54 136.99 -42.11 21.80
C ASN A 54 136.92 -40.76 21.06
N MET A 55 137.45 -40.70 19.83
CA MET A 55 137.33 -39.51 18.98
C MET A 55 135.88 -39.22 18.60
N VAL A 56 135.09 -40.22 18.18
CA VAL A 56 133.67 -40.04 17.83
C VAL A 56 132.85 -39.61 19.05
N LEU A 57 133.11 -40.19 20.23
CA LEU A 57 132.44 -39.78 21.47
C LEU A 57 132.79 -38.34 21.83
N HIS A 58 134.06 -37.95 21.73
CA HIS A 58 134.48 -36.57 21.97
C HIS A 58 133.83 -35.62 20.96
N THR A 59 133.81 -35.99 19.67
CA THR A 59 133.20 -35.19 18.60
C THR A 59 131.70 -35.05 18.81
N THR A 60 131.01 -36.10 19.25
CA THR A 60 129.56 -36.07 19.51
C THR A 60 129.25 -35.26 20.75
N GLN A 61 130.05 -35.39 21.82
CA GLN A 61 129.92 -34.54 23.00
C GLN A 61 130.20 -33.07 22.66
N GLU A 62 131.22 -32.77 21.87
CA GLU A 62 131.49 -31.41 21.38
C GLU A 62 130.35 -30.90 20.49
N LEU A 63 129.74 -31.72 19.64
CA LEU A 63 128.59 -31.32 18.81
C LEU A 63 127.35 -31.03 19.65
N VAL A 64 127.09 -31.87 20.66
CA VAL A 64 125.99 -31.68 21.60
C VAL A 64 126.24 -30.46 22.50
N PHE A 65 127.47 -30.25 23.00
CA PHE A 65 127.81 -29.06 23.78
C PHE A 65 127.87 -27.78 22.95
N ALA A 66 128.31 -27.84 21.69
CA ALA A 66 128.30 -26.69 20.79
C ALA A 66 126.86 -26.29 20.42
N ASN A 67 125.96 -27.27 20.29
CA ASN A 67 124.60 -27.04 19.77
C ASN A 67 123.46 -27.35 20.75
N TYR A 68 123.72 -27.49 22.06
CA TYR A 68 122.66 -27.83 23.04
C TYR A 68 121.53 -26.79 23.04
N LYS A 69 121.86 -25.51 22.78
CA LYS A 69 120.87 -24.43 22.67
C LYS A 69 119.88 -24.69 21.55
N THR A 70 120.33 -25.21 20.41
CA THR A 70 119.48 -25.52 19.26
C THR A 70 118.52 -26.67 19.61
N PHE A 71 118.98 -27.66 20.36
CA PHE A 71 118.12 -28.76 20.83
C PHE A 71 117.07 -28.30 21.85
N ILE A 72 117.45 -27.46 22.82
CA ILE A 72 116.50 -26.88 23.77
C ILE A 72 115.48 -26.01 23.04
N GLN A 73 115.92 -25.13 22.13
CA GLN A 73 115.02 -24.31 21.32
C GLN A 73 114.08 -25.17 20.47
N THR A 74 114.56 -26.27 19.88
CA THR A 74 113.71 -27.17 19.09
C THR A 74 112.65 -27.85 19.96
N ALA A 75 113.00 -28.26 21.19
CA ALA A 75 112.06 -28.85 22.14
C ALA A 75 111.05 -27.82 22.67
N GLU A 76 111.50 -26.60 22.96
CA GLU A 76 110.64 -25.48 23.39
C GLU A 76 109.67 -25.08 22.28
N SER A 77 110.16 -24.90 21.04
CA SER A 77 109.31 -24.62 19.88
C SER A 77 108.30 -25.76 19.62
N SER A 78 108.70 -27.02 19.79
CA SER A 78 107.77 -28.15 19.67
C SER A 78 106.65 -28.10 20.72
N ARG A 79 106.98 -27.70 21.96
CA ARG A 79 106.01 -27.54 23.05
C ARG A 79 105.07 -26.36 22.81
N GLU A 80 105.59 -25.23 22.32
CA GLU A 80 104.78 -24.07 21.94
C GLU A 80 103.81 -24.42 20.80
N ILE A 81 104.28 -25.15 19.78
CA ILE A 81 103.43 -25.64 18.69
C ILE A 81 102.29 -26.52 19.25
N LEU A 82 102.58 -27.45 20.15
CA LEU A 82 101.58 -28.32 20.78
C LEU A 82 100.52 -27.50 21.56
N ASN A 83 100.95 -26.50 22.32
CA ASN A 83 100.04 -25.60 23.03
C ASN A 83 99.18 -24.79 22.07
N HIS A 84 99.75 -24.25 20.99
CA HIS A 84 99.00 -23.52 19.96
C HIS A 84 97.99 -24.42 19.22
N PHE A 85 98.32 -25.68 18.97
CA PHE A 85 97.37 -26.64 18.40
C PHE A 85 96.19 -26.89 19.35
N ASN A 86 96.44 -27.12 20.64
CA ASN A 86 95.38 -27.31 21.62
C ASN A 86 94.50 -26.05 21.77
N GLU A 87 95.10 -24.87 21.71
CA GLU A 87 94.35 -23.62 21.73
C GLU A 87 93.50 -23.45 20.46
N THR A 88 94.04 -23.84 19.30
CA THR A 88 93.34 -23.80 18.01
C THR A 88 92.17 -24.78 18.00
N GLU A 89 92.35 -25.99 18.54
CA GLU A 89 91.30 -26.98 18.71
C GLU A 89 90.17 -26.44 19.60
N SER A 90 90.50 -25.86 20.75
CA SER A 90 89.49 -25.25 21.65
C SER A 90 88.74 -24.09 20.98
N ARG A 91 89.42 -23.26 20.19
CA ARG A 91 88.79 -22.17 19.43
C ARG A 91 87.90 -22.71 18.31
N LEU A 92 88.31 -23.79 17.65
CA LEU A 92 87.55 -24.44 16.59
C LEU A 92 86.28 -25.09 17.14
N ASP A 93 86.35 -25.76 18.29
CA ASP A 93 85.18 -26.34 18.96
C ASP A 93 84.16 -25.27 19.35
N LYS A 94 84.61 -24.15 19.90
CA LYS A 94 83.74 -23.00 20.21
C LYS A 94 83.09 -22.43 18.96
N LEU A 95 83.81 -22.41 17.84
CA LEU A 95 83.27 -21.94 16.57
C LEU A 95 82.23 -22.93 16.02
N MET A 96 82.50 -24.23 16.09
CA MET A 96 81.55 -25.28 15.70
C MET A 96 80.26 -25.24 16.53
N GLN A 97 80.34 -24.87 17.82
CA GLN A 97 79.15 -24.70 18.66
C GLN A 97 78.37 -23.40 18.35
N LYS A 98 79.06 -22.28 18.09
CA LYS A 98 78.41 -20.98 17.90
C LYS A 98 77.84 -20.75 16.49
N ILE A 99 78.39 -21.40 15.45
CA ILE A 99 77.90 -21.24 14.07
C ILE A 99 76.42 -21.70 13.95
N PRO A 100 76.01 -22.87 14.46
CA PRO A 100 74.61 -23.31 14.41
C PRO A 100 73.65 -22.33 15.11
N GLU A 101 73.99 -21.86 16.32
CA GLU A 101 73.18 -20.85 17.03
C GLU A 101 73.06 -19.54 16.25
N PHE A 102 74.13 -19.13 15.57
CA PHE A 102 74.10 -17.96 14.70
C PHE A 102 73.19 -18.17 13.49
N VAL A 103 73.26 -19.34 12.84
CA VAL A 103 72.40 -19.70 11.71
C VAL A 103 70.93 -19.73 12.12
N GLU A 104 70.60 -20.31 13.27
CA GLU A 104 69.23 -20.36 13.80
C GLU A 104 68.67 -18.95 14.10
N LYS A 105 69.49 -18.09 14.72
CA LYS A 105 69.11 -16.69 14.96
C LYS A 105 68.96 -15.90 13.66
N CYS A 106 69.81 -16.16 12.66
CA CYS A 106 69.68 -15.56 11.34
C CYS A 106 68.42 -16.02 10.62
N GLN A 107 68.05 -17.31 10.71
CA GLN A 107 66.80 -17.82 10.14
C GLN A 107 65.58 -17.18 10.82
N SER A 108 65.57 -17.15 12.15
CA SER A 108 64.52 -16.47 12.93
C SER A 108 64.41 -14.99 12.57
N PHE A 109 65.54 -14.30 12.40
CA PHE A 109 65.56 -12.91 11.94
C PHE A 109 65.03 -12.76 10.51
N CYS A 110 65.41 -13.66 9.59
CA CYS A 110 64.90 -13.65 8.23
C CYS A 110 63.38 -13.86 8.19
N ASP A 111 62.84 -14.77 9.00
CA ASP A 111 61.41 -15.05 9.04
C ASP A 111 60.62 -13.91 9.70
N ALA A 112 61.12 -13.36 10.81
CA ALA A 112 60.55 -12.15 11.41
C ALA A 112 60.63 -10.95 10.45
N SER A 113 61.72 -10.81 9.69
CA SER A 113 61.88 -9.73 8.71
C SER A 113 60.91 -9.88 7.54
N LYS A 114 60.64 -11.11 7.06
CA LYS A 114 59.63 -11.35 6.02
C LYS A 114 58.24 -10.96 6.50
N ASP A 115 57.89 -11.32 7.73
CA ASP A 115 56.59 -10.97 8.33
C ASP A 115 56.43 -9.45 8.50
N ILE A 116 57.45 -8.78 9.06
CA ILE A 116 57.48 -7.32 9.17
C ILE A 116 57.39 -6.67 7.79
N ASN A 117 58.07 -7.20 6.78
CA ASN A 117 58.03 -6.66 5.43
C ASN A 117 56.67 -6.90 4.76
N ALA A 118 56.01 -8.03 5.03
CA ALA A 118 54.65 -8.30 4.59
C ALA A 118 53.66 -7.30 5.23
N HIS A 119 53.73 -7.10 6.55
CA HIS A 119 52.94 -6.10 7.25
C HIS A 119 53.22 -4.67 6.75
N ARG A 120 54.48 -4.32 6.52
CA ARG A 120 54.85 -3.01 5.96
C ARG A 120 54.32 -2.83 4.54
N ARG A 121 54.38 -3.88 3.71
CA ARG A 121 53.81 -3.87 2.37
C ARG A 121 52.29 -3.70 2.41
N LEU A 122 51.60 -4.44 3.27
CA LEU A 122 50.16 -4.28 3.47
C LEU A 122 49.82 -2.86 3.94
N ASN A 123 50.51 -2.34 4.96
CA ASN A 123 50.30 -0.98 5.44
C ASN A 123 50.58 0.08 4.37
N SER A 124 51.63 -0.09 3.57
CA SER A 124 51.93 0.81 2.45
C SER A 124 50.85 0.75 1.37
N LEU A 125 50.31 -0.43 1.08
CA LEU A 125 49.22 -0.60 0.11
C LEU A 125 47.94 0.03 0.63
N THR A 126 47.59 -0.21 1.90
CA THR A 126 46.43 0.41 2.58
C THR A 126 46.55 1.92 2.61
N LEU A 127 47.73 2.48 2.88
CA LEU A 127 47.95 3.93 2.85
C LEU A 127 47.81 4.51 1.44
N THR A 128 48.30 3.80 0.42
CA THR A 128 48.23 4.26 -0.97
C THR A 128 46.79 4.22 -1.50
N ARG A 129 46.00 3.24 -1.07
CA ARG A 129 44.59 3.04 -1.46
C ARG A 129 43.60 3.55 -0.41
N ASN A 130 44.06 4.34 0.56
CA ASN A 130 43.23 4.77 1.69
C ASN A 130 42.04 5.62 1.23
N ALA A 131 42.23 6.49 0.23
CA ALA A 131 41.16 7.30 -0.34
C ALA A 131 40.04 6.45 -0.95
N GLU A 132 40.40 5.47 -1.79
CA GLU A 132 39.43 4.56 -2.42
C GLU A 132 38.69 3.69 -1.37
N LEU A 133 39.36 3.29 -0.30
CA LEU A 133 38.72 2.58 0.82
C LEU A 133 37.76 3.49 1.59
N LEU A 134 38.12 4.76 1.78
CA LEU A 134 37.28 5.74 2.46
C LEU A 134 36.00 5.99 1.67
N GLU A 135 36.07 6.13 0.34
CA GLU A 135 34.90 6.31 -0.52
C GLU A 135 33.87 5.17 -0.34
N ILE A 136 34.33 3.91 -0.22
CA ILE A 136 33.47 2.75 0.03
C ILE A 136 32.83 2.82 1.43
N LEU A 137 33.60 3.25 2.44
CA LEU A 137 33.12 3.39 3.82
C LEU A 137 32.15 4.58 3.99
N GLU A 138 32.25 5.60 3.14
CA GLU A 138 31.39 6.79 3.16
C GLU A 138 30.07 6.59 2.40
N MET A 139 29.92 5.53 1.61
CA MET A 139 28.69 5.26 0.84
C MET A 139 27.39 5.30 1.66
N PRO A 140 27.30 4.75 2.89
CA PRO A 140 26.09 4.88 3.71
C PRO A 140 25.76 6.34 4.08
N GLN A 141 26.78 7.15 4.38
CA GLN A 141 26.58 8.58 4.71
C GLN A 141 26.19 9.40 3.48
N LEU A 142 26.77 9.07 2.33
CA LEU A 142 26.39 9.63 1.04
C LEU A 142 24.94 9.26 0.69
N MET A 143 24.56 7.99 0.89
CA MET A 143 23.17 7.55 0.74
C MET A 143 22.25 8.42 1.59
N GLU A 144 22.48 8.52 2.90
CA GLU A 144 21.63 9.31 3.80
C GLU A 144 21.52 10.79 3.36
N SER A 145 22.62 11.37 2.87
CA SER A 145 22.65 12.74 2.36
C SER A 145 21.82 12.90 1.07
N CYS A 146 21.98 11.99 0.10
CA CYS A 146 21.19 11.98 -1.14
C CYS A 146 19.68 11.79 -0.87
N LEU A 147 19.33 10.94 0.11
CA LEU A 147 17.95 10.75 0.53
C LEU A 147 17.38 12.04 1.14
N ARG A 148 18.16 12.76 1.97
CA ARG A 148 17.75 14.02 2.60
C ARG A 148 17.62 15.17 1.60
N SER A 149 18.45 15.20 0.56
CA SER A 149 18.41 16.21 -0.49
C SER A 149 17.37 15.94 -1.59
N ASN A 150 16.62 14.82 -1.53
CA ASN A 150 15.69 14.36 -2.56
C ASN A 150 16.36 14.05 -3.92
N GLN A 151 17.65 13.69 -3.93
CA GLN A 151 18.37 13.26 -5.13
C GLN A 151 18.22 11.74 -5.33
N TYR A 152 17.02 11.33 -5.77
CA TYR A 152 16.65 9.92 -5.85
C TYR A 152 17.39 9.13 -6.94
N ASN A 153 17.79 9.79 -8.04
CA ASN A 153 18.56 9.13 -9.11
C ASN A 153 19.97 8.75 -8.63
N GLU A 154 20.65 9.66 -7.93
CA GLU A 154 21.98 9.40 -7.37
C GLU A 154 21.92 8.31 -6.28
N ALA A 155 20.87 8.33 -5.44
CA ALA A 155 20.61 7.29 -4.46
C ALA A 155 20.33 5.92 -5.12
N LEU A 156 19.65 5.89 -6.27
CA LEU A 156 19.43 4.66 -7.04
C LEU A 156 20.77 4.10 -7.55
N GLU A 157 21.60 4.92 -8.18
CA GLU A 157 22.90 4.50 -8.69
C GLU A 157 23.79 3.95 -7.57
N LEU A 158 23.78 4.61 -6.41
CA LEU A 158 24.55 4.19 -5.24
C LEU A 158 24.03 2.86 -4.64
N SER A 159 22.71 2.63 -4.62
CA SER A 159 22.16 1.33 -4.20
C SER A 159 22.50 0.20 -5.19
N GLN A 160 22.43 0.46 -6.50
CA GLN A 160 22.84 -0.50 -7.52
C GLN A 160 24.32 -0.84 -7.43
N TYR A 161 25.18 0.16 -7.22
CA TYR A 161 26.61 -0.04 -7.01
C TYR A 161 26.90 -0.87 -5.76
N ALA A 162 26.24 -0.55 -4.63
CA ALA A 162 26.37 -1.32 -3.39
C ALA A 162 25.95 -2.79 -3.58
N ARG A 163 24.83 -3.07 -4.28
CA ARG A 163 24.41 -4.44 -4.62
C ARG A 163 25.45 -5.17 -5.46
N GLN A 164 26.01 -4.53 -6.49
CA GLN A 164 27.06 -5.12 -7.31
C GLN A 164 28.34 -5.41 -6.50
N LEU A 165 28.69 -4.52 -5.55
CA LEU A 165 29.82 -4.70 -4.66
C LEU A 165 29.61 -5.90 -3.73
N GLY A 166 28.41 -6.04 -3.17
CA GLY A 166 28.02 -7.19 -2.35
C GLY A 166 28.05 -8.52 -3.12
N MET A 167 27.64 -8.54 -4.38
CA MET A 167 27.73 -9.74 -5.22
C MET A 167 29.17 -10.17 -5.51
N LYS A 168 30.09 -9.21 -5.68
CA LYS A 168 31.51 -9.48 -6.01
C LYS A 168 32.37 -9.79 -4.79
N HIS A 169 32.07 -9.16 -3.65
CA HIS A 169 32.92 -9.19 -2.45
C HIS A 169 32.15 -9.51 -1.16
N GLY A 170 31.11 -10.35 -1.27
CA GLY A 170 30.24 -10.74 -0.14
C GLY A 170 30.95 -11.50 0.99
N ASP A 171 32.14 -12.05 0.74
CA ASP A 171 32.94 -12.74 1.76
C ASP A 171 33.54 -11.79 2.81
N ILE A 172 33.54 -10.47 2.54
CA ILE A 172 34.09 -9.46 3.44
C ILE A 172 32.97 -8.91 4.36
N PRO A 173 33.04 -9.12 5.69
CA PRO A 173 31.97 -8.73 6.62
C PRO A 173 31.63 -7.23 6.59
N ILE A 174 32.64 -6.38 6.39
CA ILE A 174 32.47 -4.92 6.33
C ILE A 174 31.61 -4.52 5.11
N ILE A 175 31.88 -5.12 3.94
CA ILE A 175 31.10 -4.85 2.73
C ILE A 175 29.67 -5.34 2.90
N SER A 176 29.47 -6.52 3.51
CA SER A 176 28.13 -7.01 3.83
C SER A 176 27.36 -6.08 4.78
N SER A 177 28.03 -5.45 5.76
CA SER A 177 27.41 -4.46 6.65
C SER A 177 27.00 -3.20 5.89
N ILE A 178 27.89 -2.67 5.05
CA ILE A 178 27.63 -1.47 4.23
C ILE A 178 26.43 -1.67 3.32
N VAL A 179 26.36 -2.82 2.64
CA VAL A 179 25.21 -3.16 1.78
C VAL A 179 23.92 -3.23 2.59
N ALA A 180 23.95 -3.86 3.77
CA ALA A 180 22.77 -3.94 4.65
C ALA A 180 22.31 -2.56 5.15
N GLU A 181 23.23 -1.68 5.51
CA GLU A 181 22.93 -0.30 5.95
C GLU A 181 22.33 0.54 4.82
N ILE A 182 22.84 0.39 3.60
CA ILE A 182 22.31 1.06 2.41
C ILE A 182 20.90 0.56 2.07
N GLU A 183 20.67 -0.76 2.07
CA GLU A 183 19.34 -1.34 1.84
C GLU A 183 18.33 -0.96 2.92
N SER A 184 18.76 -0.87 4.18
CA SER A 184 17.91 -0.41 5.29
C SER A 184 17.49 1.05 5.09
N SER A 185 18.44 1.92 4.71
CA SER A 185 18.18 3.33 4.43
C SER A 185 17.24 3.51 3.23
N TRP A 186 17.46 2.71 2.18
CA TRP A 186 16.59 2.66 1.00
C TRP A 186 15.17 2.23 1.32
N SER A 187 15.02 1.13 2.07
CA SER A 187 13.71 0.61 2.50
C SER A 187 12.97 1.62 3.39
N GLY A 188 13.69 2.31 4.27
CA GLY A 188 13.15 3.40 5.08
C GLY A 188 12.58 4.54 4.21
N MET A 189 13.29 4.94 3.16
CA MET A 189 12.81 5.97 2.22
C MET A 189 11.58 5.51 1.45
N VAL A 190 11.56 4.28 0.92
CA VAL A 190 10.37 3.73 0.25
C VAL A 190 9.16 3.80 1.18
N GLY A 191 9.35 3.46 2.46
CA GLY A 191 8.34 3.62 3.50
C GLY A 191 7.86 5.07 3.68
N GLN A 192 8.75 6.05 3.66
CA GLN A 192 8.40 7.48 3.75
C GLN A 192 7.65 7.99 2.53
N VAL A 193 8.03 7.56 1.32
CA VAL A 193 7.35 7.93 0.07
C VAL A 193 5.94 7.34 0.04
N VAL A 194 5.80 6.05 0.40
CA VAL A 194 4.49 5.40 0.54
C VAL A 194 3.65 6.07 1.65
N GLY A 195 4.28 6.47 2.76
CA GLY A 195 3.63 7.24 3.82
C GLY A 195 3.11 8.60 3.32
N SER A 196 3.88 9.27 2.46
CA SER A 196 3.49 10.55 1.87
C SER A 196 2.27 10.42 0.94
N LEU A 197 2.04 9.26 0.33
CA LEU A 197 0.85 8.98 -0.48
C LEU A 197 -0.46 8.94 0.34
N ARG A 198 -0.38 8.83 1.69
CA ARG A 198 -1.54 8.82 2.60
C ARG A 198 -2.05 10.23 2.98
N GLY A 199 -1.59 11.28 2.30
CA GLY A 199 -2.05 12.65 2.52
C GLY A 199 -2.98 13.16 1.42
N ASP A 200 -3.62 14.31 1.65
CA ASP A 200 -4.31 15.04 0.57
C ASP A 200 -3.27 15.59 -0.39
N LEU A 201 -3.31 15.15 -1.65
CA LEU A 201 -2.26 15.44 -2.62
C LEU A 201 -2.85 15.81 -3.98
N PRO A 202 -2.31 16.86 -4.63
CA PRO A 202 -2.66 17.18 -6.01
C PRO A 202 -2.07 16.14 -6.97
N LEU A 203 -2.72 15.99 -8.14
CA LEU A 203 -2.32 15.03 -9.17
C LEU A 203 -0.82 15.10 -9.53
N ALA A 204 -0.28 16.32 -9.69
CA ALA A 204 1.13 16.52 -10.02
C ALA A 204 2.07 15.91 -8.98
N ARG A 205 1.72 16.00 -7.69
CA ARG A 205 2.55 15.43 -6.61
C ARG A 205 2.41 13.91 -6.55
N CYS A 206 1.23 13.36 -6.85
CA CYS A 206 1.04 11.91 -6.96
C CYS A 206 1.89 11.31 -8.08
N LEU A 207 1.90 11.97 -9.25
CA LEU A 207 2.73 11.56 -10.40
C LEU A 207 4.22 11.60 -10.06
N GLN A 208 4.69 12.64 -9.35
CA GLN A 208 6.06 12.70 -8.88
C GLN A 208 6.39 11.53 -7.94
N LEU A 209 5.59 11.33 -6.87
CA LEU A 209 5.88 10.28 -5.88
C LEU A 209 5.82 8.88 -6.47
N VAL A 210 4.88 8.60 -7.39
CA VAL A 210 4.81 7.30 -8.05
C VAL A 210 5.88 7.15 -9.13
N GLY A 211 6.24 8.23 -9.84
CA GLY A 211 7.40 8.25 -10.71
C GLY A 211 8.69 7.89 -9.96
N LEU A 212 8.84 8.40 -8.73
CA LEU A 212 9.94 8.05 -7.84
C LEU A 212 9.90 6.57 -7.42
N LEU A 213 8.73 6.05 -7.02
CA LEU A 213 8.60 4.63 -6.69
C LEU A 213 8.92 3.71 -7.87
N ARG A 214 8.57 4.13 -9.10
CA ARG A 214 8.96 3.42 -10.33
C ARG A 214 10.45 3.49 -10.59
N SER A 215 11.07 4.67 -10.45
CA SER A 215 12.52 4.79 -10.63
C SER A 215 13.29 3.98 -9.60
N MET A 216 12.74 3.83 -8.39
CA MET A 216 13.30 3.02 -7.32
C MET A 216 13.25 1.51 -7.57
N ASP A 217 12.51 1.04 -8.57
CA ASP A 217 12.28 -0.39 -8.85
C ASP A 217 11.90 -1.19 -7.58
N ALA A 218 11.18 -0.54 -6.67
CA ALA A 218 10.84 -1.09 -5.36
C ALA A 218 9.63 -2.05 -5.43
N PHE A 219 8.80 -1.89 -6.46
CA PHE A 219 7.55 -2.61 -6.65
C PHE A 219 7.34 -2.93 -8.13
N THR A 220 6.76 -4.09 -8.42
CA THR A 220 6.20 -4.38 -9.75
C THR A 220 4.99 -3.49 -10.04
N GLU A 221 4.62 -3.33 -11.31
CA GLU A 221 3.48 -2.47 -11.68
C GLU A 221 2.16 -2.86 -10.97
N PRO A 222 1.80 -4.16 -10.83
CA PRO A 222 0.63 -4.57 -10.02
C PRO A 222 0.76 -4.25 -8.53
N GLU A 223 1.94 -4.45 -7.94
CA GLU A 223 2.20 -4.13 -6.53
C GLU A 223 2.11 -2.63 -6.28
N LEU A 224 2.60 -1.81 -7.22
CA LEU A 224 2.54 -0.36 -7.16
C LEU A 224 1.09 0.15 -7.20
N ARG A 225 0.25 -0.44 -8.06
CA ARG A 225 -1.20 -0.18 -8.08
C ARG A 225 -1.84 -0.47 -6.73
N ILE A 226 -1.56 -1.66 -6.17
CA ILE A 226 -2.09 -2.07 -4.86
C ILE A 226 -1.61 -1.10 -3.76
N LYS A 227 -0.31 -0.78 -3.70
CA LYS A 227 0.25 0.13 -2.70
C LYS A 227 -0.34 1.53 -2.81
N PHE A 228 -0.53 2.04 -4.03
CA PHE A 228 -1.19 3.32 -4.27
C PHE A 228 -2.63 3.31 -3.75
N LEU A 229 -3.43 2.31 -4.14
CA LEU A 229 -4.82 2.19 -3.71
C LEU A 229 -4.93 2.00 -2.19
N GLN A 230 -4.07 1.19 -1.57
CA GLN A 230 -4.02 1.01 -0.11
C GLN A 230 -3.70 2.32 0.62
N ALA A 231 -2.73 3.10 0.12
CA ALA A 231 -2.37 4.38 0.73
C ALA A 231 -3.52 5.40 0.63
N ARG A 232 -4.16 5.48 -0.54
CA ARG A 232 -5.31 6.36 -0.79
C ARG A 232 -6.55 5.95 -0.03
N ASP A 233 -6.82 4.65 0.05
CA ASP A 233 -7.93 4.10 0.82
C ASP A 233 -7.74 4.36 2.31
N SER A 234 -6.56 4.11 2.86
CA SER A 234 -6.27 4.39 4.28
C SER A 234 -6.53 5.85 4.63
N TRP A 235 -6.21 6.78 3.73
CA TRP A 235 -6.50 8.20 3.90
C TRP A 235 -8.00 8.51 3.81
N LEU A 236 -8.68 7.99 2.78
CA LEU A 236 -10.13 8.15 2.61
C LEU A 236 -10.92 7.59 3.79
N GLN A 237 -10.58 6.39 4.26
CA GLN A 237 -11.20 5.80 5.45
C GLN A 237 -10.94 6.65 6.70
N GLY A 238 -9.76 7.24 6.84
CA GLY A 238 -9.47 8.20 7.90
C GLY A 238 -10.41 9.41 7.89
N LEU A 239 -10.69 9.95 6.70
CA LEU A 239 -11.64 11.05 6.52
C LEU A 239 -13.09 10.64 6.83
N LEU A 240 -13.53 9.48 6.33
CA LEU A 240 -14.89 8.98 6.53
C LEU A 240 -15.15 8.63 8.01
N ASN A 241 -14.17 8.03 8.69
CA ASN A 241 -14.29 7.70 10.11
C ASN A 241 -14.26 8.93 11.03
N ALA A 242 -13.75 10.07 10.55
CA ALA A 242 -13.77 11.32 11.30
C ALA A 242 -15.13 12.04 11.27
N ILE A 243 -16.08 11.58 10.45
CA ILE A 243 -17.41 12.19 10.34
C ILE A 243 -18.22 11.85 11.61
N PRO A 244 -18.82 12.84 12.30
CA PRO A 244 -19.68 12.59 13.44
C PRO A 244 -20.91 11.76 13.07
N LYS A 245 -21.22 10.74 13.86
CA LYS A 245 -22.37 9.81 13.66
C LYS A 245 -23.61 10.17 14.48
N GLU A 246 -23.59 11.31 15.18
CA GLU A 246 -24.65 11.73 16.10
C GLU A 246 -25.92 12.17 15.36
N ASP A 247 -25.75 12.85 14.22
CA ASP A 247 -26.85 13.31 13.36
C ASP A 247 -26.80 12.56 12.02
N PRO A 248 -27.77 11.67 11.73
CA PRO A 248 -27.87 10.94 10.47
C PRO A 248 -27.89 11.85 9.24
N ASN A 249 -28.55 13.02 9.31
CA ASN A 249 -28.61 13.98 8.20
C ASN A 249 -27.24 14.56 7.87
N LEU A 250 -26.50 14.96 8.90
CA LEU A 250 -25.17 15.53 8.74
C LEU A 250 -24.16 14.46 8.31
N HIS A 251 -24.25 13.26 8.90
CA HIS A 251 -23.37 12.14 8.60
C HIS A 251 -23.50 11.72 7.14
N ILE A 252 -24.73 11.51 6.65
CA ILE A 252 -24.97 11.07 5.27
C ILE A 252 -24.58 12.16 4.26
N ALA A 253 -24.93 13.43 4.50
CA ALA A 253 -24.62 14.53 3.58
C ALA A 253 -23.11 14.74 3.43
N LYS A 254 -22.37 14.74 4.56
CA LYS A 254 -20.90 14.81 4.55
C LYS A 254 -20.26 13.59 3.91
N THR A 255 -20.81 12.39 4.17
CA THR A 255 -20.31 11.15 3.56
C THR A 255 -20.47 11.19 2.05
N ILE A 256 -21.61 11.65 1.53
CA ILE A 256 -21.84 11.82 0.08
C ILE A 256 -20.85 12.83 -0.50
N GLU A 257 -20.70 13.99 0.14
CA GLU A 257 -19.81 15.06 -0.33
C GLU A 257 -18.35 14.60 -0.41
N LEU A 258 -17.81 14.08 0.70
CA LEU A 258 -16.43 13.64 0.80
C LEU A 258 -16.16 12.43 -0.10
N SER A 259 -17.07 11.45 -0.13
CA SER A 259 -16.91 10.28 -1.00
C SER A 259 -16.89 10.69 -2.47
N ARG A 260 -17.81 11.57 -2.89
CA ARG A 260 -17.86 12.05 -4.27
C ARG A 260 -16.58 12.76 -4.69
N ILE A 261 -16.10 13.71 -3.89
CA ILE A 261 -14.92 14.51 -4.22
C ILE A 261 -13.66 13.64 -4.21
N HIS A 262 -13.44 12.88 -3.14
CA HIS A 262 -12.19 12.17 -2.95
C HIS A 262 -12.11 10.89 -3.78
N LEU A 263 -13.20 10.13 -3.96
CA LEU A 263 -13.19 9.00 -4.89
C LEU A 263 -12.95 9.49 -6.33
N PHE A 264 -13.57 10.60 -6.75
CA PHE A 264 -13.33 11.14 -8.10
C PHE A 264 -11.87 11.54 -8.30
N ASN A 265 -11.26 12.17 -7.29
CA ASN A 265 -9.84 12.50 -7.31
C ASN A 265 -8.96 11.25 -7.37
N ILE A 266 -9.24 10.21 -6.58
CA ILE A 266 -8.47 8.96 -6.59
C ILE A 266 -8.60 8.27 -7.95
N ILE A 267 -9.80 8.21 -8.53
CA ILE A 267 -10.02 7.63 -9.86
C ILE A 267 -9.25 8.41 -10.92
N THR A 268 -9.32 9.74 -10.89
CA THR A 268 -8.60 10.60 -11.85
C THR A 268 -7.08 10.43 -11.71
N GLN A 269 -6.57 10.37 -10.49
CA GLN A 269 -5.15 10.12 -10.20
C GLN A 269 -4.72 8.74 -10.68
N TYR A 270 -5.51 7.71 -10.39
CA TYR A 270 -5.24 6.34 -10.80
C TYR A 270 -5.19 6.24 -12.34
N LYS A 271 -6.22 6.72 -13.05
CA LYS A 271 -6.26 6.68 -14.52
C LYS A 271 -5.12 7.47 -15.18
N ALA A 272 -4.71 8.59 -14.59
CA ALA A 272 -3.58 9.37 -15.10
C ALA A 272 -2.22 8.70 -14.86
N MET A 273 -2.10 7.85 -13.85
CA MET A 273 -0.86 7.20 -13.46
C MET A 273 -0.68 5.81 -14.07
N PHE A 274 -1.77 5.06 -14.19
CA PHE A 274 -1.83 3.69 -14.68
C PHE A 274 -2.73 3.73 -15.92
N ASN A 275 -2.10 3.88 -17.08
CA ASN A 275 -2.76 4.09 -18.36
C ASN A 275 -3.42 2.78 -18.83
N ASP A 276 -4.58 2.45 -18.28
CA ASP A 276 -5.23 1.16 -18.52
C ASP A 276 -5.85 1.05 -19.93
N ASP A 277 -6.00 2.17 -20.66
CA ASP A 277 -6.51 2.20 -22.04
C ASP A 277 -5.51 1.67 -23.08
N GLU A 278 -4.21 1.62 -22.77
CA GLU A 278 -3.16 1.06 -23.67
C GLU A 278 -3.02 -0.46 -23.60
N LEU A 279 -3.77 -1.14 -22.72
CA LEU A 279 -3.69 -2.59 -22.54
C LEU A 279 -4.55 -3.39 -23.54
N ILE A 280 -5.33 -2.73 -24.39
CA ILE A 280 -6.07 -3.37 -25.49
C ILE A 280 -5.18 -3.49 -26.74
N ILE A 281 -3.99 -4.07 -26.59
CA ILE A 281 -3.18 -4.53 -27.73
C ILE A 281 -3.57 -5.99 -27.97
N PRO A 282 -4.16 -6.35 -29.12
CA PRO A 282 -4.51 -7.74 -29.40
C PRO A 282 -3.23 -8.57 -29.52
N GLY A 283 -2.90 -9.37 -28.49
CA GLY A 283 -1.73 -10.24 -28.46
C GLY A 283 -0.94 -10.32 -27.15
N ARG A 284 -1.25 -9.53 -26.12
CA ARG A 284 -0.76 -9.78 -24.75
C ARG A 284 -1.67 -10.79 -24.04
N ASP A 285 -1.07 -11.72 -23.30
CA ASP A 285 -1.77 -12.75 -22.52
C ASP A 285 -2.95 -12.17 -21.73
N LEU A 286 -4.15 -12.72 -21.95
CA LEU A 286 -5.41 -12.35 -21.29
C LEU A 286 -5.45 -12.68 -19.77
N THR A 287 -4.34 -13.08 -19.16
CA THR A 287 -4.36 -13.80 -17.87
C THR A 287 -4.30 -12.91 -16.63
N LEU A 288 -3.91 -11.64 -16.75
CA LEU A 288 -3.90 -10.70 -15.63
C LEU A 288 -4.52 -9.37 -16.08
N ASN A 289 -5.81 -9.21 -15.81
CA ASN A 289 -6.46 -7.91 -15.93
C ASN A 289 -5.98 -7.03 -14.77
N GLU A 290 -4.81 -6.39 -14.92
CA GLU A 290 -4.23 -5.53 -13.90
C GLU A 290 -5.16 -4.36 -13.51
N SER A 291 -6.03 -3.94 -14.46
CA SER A 291 -7.08 -2.94 -14.21
C SER A 291 -8.22 -3.46 -13.32
N ALA A 292 -8.42 -4.78 -13.22
CA ALA A 292 -9.47 -5.36 -12.39
C ALA A 292 -9.27 -5.06 -10.90
N ILE A 293 -8.01 -4.89 -10.45
CA ILE A 293 -7.69 -4.50 -9.07
C ILE A 293 -8.38 -3.18 -8.71
N PHE A 294 -8.32 -2.21 -9.63
CA PHE A 294 -8.93 -0.90 -9.44
C PHE A 294 -10.46 -0.96 -9.46
N TYR A 295 -11.05 -1.67 -10.42
CA TYR A 295 -12.50 -1.79 -10.50
C TYR A 295 -13.09 -2.56 -9.31
N HIS A 296 -12.40 -3.58 -8.80
CA HIS A 296 -12.81 -4.30 -7.60
C HIS A 296 -12.72 -3.41 -6.36
N TRP A 297 -11.62 -2.68 -6.19
CA TRP A 297 -11.49 -1.68 -5.11
C TRP A 297 -12.62 -0.65 -5.17
N LEU A 298 -12.95 -0.16 -6.37
CA LEU A 298 -14.00 0.84 -6.54
C LEU A 298 -15.40 0.28 -6.22
N GLU A 299 -15.68 -0.96 -6.63
CA GLU A 299 -16.90 -1.67 -6.27
C GLU A 299 -17.03 -1.83 -4.75
N GLU A 300 -15.95 -2.20 -4.06
CA GLU A 300 -15.90 -2.26 -2.60
C GLU A 300 -16.26 -0.91 -1.96
N LYS A 301 -15.68 0.21 -2.45
CA LYS A 301 -15.98 1.54 -1.91
C LYS A 301 -17.43 1.97 -2.15
N ILE A 302 -18.00 1.63 -3.31
CA ILE A 302 -19.41 1.91 -3.60
C ILE A 302 -20.31 1.05 -2.71
N SER A 303 -19.99 -0.23 -2.54
CA SER A 303 -20.72 -1.13 -1.65
C SER A 303 -20.65 -0.67 -0.18
N GLN A 304 -19.51 -0.13 0.27
CA GLN A 304 -19.38 0.50 1.59
C GLN A 304 -20.27 1.75 1.71
N PHE A 305 -20.27 2.64 0.71
CA PHE A 305 -21.14 3.80 0.69
C PHE A 305 -22.62 3.42 0.74
N LEU A 306 -23.04 2.43 -0.05
CA LEU A 306 -24.42 1.95 -0.08
C LEU A 306 -24.84 1.33 1.25
N ALA A 307 -23.95 0.62 1.94
CA ALA A 307 -24.21 0.08 3.27
C ALA A 307 -24.41 1.20 4.31
N THR A 308 -23.59 2.25 4.27
CA THR A 308 -23.76 3.44 5.12
C THR A 308 -25.08 4.15 4.81
N LEU A 309 -25.40 4.33 3.52
CA LEU A 309 -26.67 4.92 3.06
C LEU A 309 -27.87 4.14 3.60
N GLU A 310 -27.86 2.81 3.52
CA GLU A 310 -28.94 1.97 4.03
C GLU A 310 -29.14 2.09 5.55
N GLN A 311 -28.06 2.24 6.31
CA GLN A 311 -28.12 2.37 7.78
C GLN A 311 -28.65 3.73 8.24
N ASP A 312 -28.23 4.81 7.57
CA ASP A 312 -28.55 6.18 8.03
C ASP A 312 -29.87 6.71 7.47
N LEU A 313 -30.28 6.27 6.27
CA LEU A 313 -31.45 6.81 5.57
C LEU A 313 -32.77 6.75 6.38
N PRO A 314 -33.06 5.71 7.20
CA PRO A 314 -34.27 5.68 8.03
C PRO A 314 -34.34 6.82 9.06
N GLY A 315 -33.19 7.33 9.52
CA GLY A 315 -33.09 8.43 10.49
C GLY A 315 -33.25 9.82 9.88
N VAL A 316 -33.33 9.92 8.54
CA VAL A 316 -33.29 11.20 7.84
C VAL A 316 -34.64 11.90 7.80
N THR A 317 -34.63 13.22 8.02
CA THR A 317 -35.84 14.05 7.94
C THR A 317 -36.21 14.42 6.50
N SER A 318 -35.24 14.85 5.68
CA SER A 318 -35.43 15.29 4.29
C SER A 318 -34.81 14.30 3.29
N ILE A 319 -35.56 13.24 2.99
CA ILE A 319 -35.14 12.18 2.06
C ILE A 319 -34.92 12.74 0.65
N ASP A 320 -35.66 13.77 0.25
CA ASP A 320 -35.60 14.42 -1.06
C ASP A 320 -34.25 15.08 -1.36
N SER A 321 -33.71 15.82 -0.38
CA SER A 321 -32.41 16.46 -0.49
C SER A 321 -31.30 15.42 -0.67
N ILE A 322 -31.34 14.36 0.14
CA ILE A 322 -30.36 13.26 0.08
C ILE A 322 -30.49 12.48 -1.23
N LEU A 323 -31.70 12.21 -1.71
CA LEU A 323 -31.92 11.58 -3.02
C LEU A 323 -31.31 12.40 -4.14
N GLY A 324 -31.50 13.73 -4.13
CA GLY A 324 -30.89 14.64 -5.09
C GLY A 324 -29.36 14.58 -5.07
N GLN A 325 -28.75 14.61 -3.87
CA GLN A 325 -27.31 14.52 -3.70
C GLN A 325 -26.74 13.15 -4.15
N CYS A 326 -27.40 12.05 -3.78
CA CYS A 326 -27.02 10.70 -4.20
C CYS A 326 -27.15 10.50 -5.72
N THR A 327 -28.21 11.03 -6.32
CA THR A 327 -28.41 10.98 -7.77
C THR A 327 -27.32 11.77 -8.50
N TYR A 328 -27.00 12.97 -8.03
CA TYR A 328 -25.89 13.76 -8.57
C TYR A 328 -24.55 13.02 -8.44
N PHE A 329 -24.30 12.38 -7.29
CA PHE A 329 -23.12 11.55 -7.08
C PHE A 329 -23.06 10.38 -8.09
N GLY A 330 -24.13 9.60 -8.24
CA GLY A 330 -24.20 8.51 -9.23
C GLY A 330 -23.98 8.99 -10.67
N LEU A 331 -24.66 10.06 -11.08
CA LEU A 331 -24.50 10.64 -12.43
C LEU A 331 -23.09 11.17 -12.69
N SER A 332 -22.44 11.74 -11.68
CA SER A 332 -21.06 12.23 -11.82
C SER A 332 -20.06 11.09 -12.08
N PHE A 333 -20.33 9.90 -11.55
CA PHE A 333 -19.50 8.70 -11.71
C PHE A 333 -19.86 7.91 -12.97
N GLY A 334 -21.11 8.02 -13.46
CA GLY A 334 -21.51 7.46 -14.76
C GLY A 334 -20.63 7.95 -15.91
N ARG A 335 -20.14 9.20 -15.85
CA ARG A 335 -19.17 9.74 -16.83
C ARG A 335 -17.81 9.05 -16.81
N VAL A 336 -17.45 8.44 -15.69
CA VAL A 336 -16.16 7.76 -15.47
C VAL A 336 -16.27 6.25 -15.73
N GLY A 337 -17.47 5.78 -16.12
CA GLY A 337 -17.79 4.38 -16.44
C GLY A 337 -18.41 3.61 -15.29
N VAL A 338 -18.90 4.29 -14.25
CA VAL A 338 -19.33 3.65 -13.00
C VAL A 338 -20.73 4.16 -12.64
N ASP A 339 -21.74 3.39 -12.99
CA ASP A 339 -23.14 3.72 -12.71
C ASP A 339 -23.70 2.80 -11.62
N PHE A 340 -24.06 3.39 -10.47
CA PHE A 340 -24.69 2.71 -9.35
C PHE A 340 -26.07 3.29 -9.00
N THR A 341 -26.64 4.13 -9.86
CA THR A 341 -27.95 4.77 -9.65
C THR A 341 -29.10 3.78 -9.46
N GLY A 342 -29.03 2.62 -10.12
CA GLY A 342 -29.96 1.50 -9.91
C GLY A 342 -29.97 0.99 -8.46
N ARG A 343 -28.77 0.73 -7.89
CA ARG A 343 -28.64 0.24 -6.50
C ARG A 343 -29.09 1.30 -5.48
N ILE A 344 -28.85 2.58 -5.76
CA ILE A 344 -29.38 3.68 -4.92
C ILE A 344 -30.91 3.64 -4.92
N SER A 345 -31.51 3.52 -6.11
CA SER A 345 -32.97 3.56 -6.28
C SER A 345 -33.67 2.48 -5.44
N ASP A 346 -33.13 1.26 -5.42
CA ASP A 346 -33.68 0.15 -4.63
C ASP A 346 -33.70 0.43 -3.12
N ILE A 347 -32.64 1.08 -2.60
CA ILE A 347 -32.55 1.45 -1.17
C ILE A 347 -33.63 2.49 -0.84
N PHE A 348 -33.77 3.53 -1.67
CA PHE A 348 -34.77 4.58 -1.45
C PHE A 348 -36.20 4.04 -1.55
N VAL A 349 -36.50 3.21 -2.55
CA VAL A 349 -37.82 2.57 -2.69
C VAL A 349 -38.17 1.79 -1.43
N ARG A 350 -37.24 0.98 -0.91
CA ARG A 350 -37.46 0.19 0.30
C ARG A 350 -37.67 1.07 1.54
N VAL A 351 -36.76 2.01 1.82
CA VAL A 351 -36.84 2.84 3.04
C VAL A 351 -38.07 3.74 3.04
N ILE A 352 -38.42 4.33 1.90
CA ILE A 352 -39.65 5.13 1.75
C ILE A 352 -40.88 4.26 1.95
N GLY A 353 -40.90 3.06 1.38
CA GLY A 353 -41.99 2.09 1.55
C GLY A 353 -42.17 1.66 3.00
N GLU A 354 -41.08 1.31 3.70
CA GLU A 354 -41.09 0.91 5.11
C GLU A 354 -41.57 2.06 6.02
N LYS A 355 -41.11 3.29 5.78
CA LYS A 355 -41.54 4.47 6.55
C LYS A 355 -43.04 4.74 6.36
N PHE A 356 -43.53 4.66 5.13
CA PHE A 356 -44.96 4.80 4.83
C PHE A 356 -45.79 3.69 5.51
N GLU A 357 -45.35 2.44 5.44
CA GLU A 357 -46.00 1.31 6.10
C GLU A 357 -46.06 1.48 7.63
N GLN A 358 -44.98 1.92 8.25
CA GLN A 358 -44.92 2.19 9.69
C GLN A 358 -45.90 3.31 10.08
N ASN A 359 -45.96 4.39 9.30
CA ASN A 359 -46.89 5.50 9.53
C ASN A 359 -48.35 5.05 9.41
N VAL A 360 -48.71 4.31 8.36
CA VAL A 360 -50.08 3.78 8.16
C VAL A 360 -50.47 2.81 9.29
N ARG A 361 -49.59 1.88 9.67
CA ARG A 361 -49.82 0.95 10.79
C ARG A 361 -49.98 1.69 12.12
N ARG A 362 -49.18 2.73 12.37
CA ARG A 362 -49.29 3.57 13.57
C ARG A 362 -50.63 4.29 13.62
N THR A 363 -51.06 4.89 12.52
CA THR A 363 -52.36 5.59 12.41
C THR A 363 -53.53 4.61 12.60
N THR A 364 -53.44 3.41 12.03
CA THR A 364 -54.46 2.36 12.20
C THR A 364 -54.58 1.92 13.66
N ARG A 365 -53.46 1.64 14.33
CA ARG A 365 -53.45 1.26 15.76
C ARG A 365 -53.95 2.38 16.66
N LYS A 366 -53.68 3.64 16.30
CA LYS A 366 -54.19 4.79 17.03
C LYS A 366 -55.71 4.83 16.93
N PHE A 367 -56.27 4.67 15.73
CA PHE A 367 -57.72 4.56 15.53
C PHE A 367 -58.36 3.43 16.35
N GLU A 368 -57.75 2.24 16.36
CA GLU A 368 -58.24 1.11 17.17
C GLU A 368 -58.31 1.47 18.67
N LYS A 369 -57.30 2.17 19.20
CA LYS A 369 -57.29 2.66 20.59
C LYS A 369 -58.32 3.77 20.83
N ASP A 370 -58.43 4.72 19.92
CA ASP A 370 -59.40 5.82 20.04
C ASP A 370 -60.82 5.26 20.07
N MET A 371 -61.08 4.17 19.34
CA MET A 371 -62.36 3.45 19.35
C MET A 371 -62.71 2.81 20.70
N GLU A 372 -61.73 2.38 21.51
CA GLU A 372 -61.98 1.83 22.85
C GLU A 372 -62.52 2.90 23.81
N THR A 373 -62.14 4.16 23.60
CA THR A 373 -62.57 5.30 24.42
C THR A 373 -63.74 6.09 23.81
N PHE A 374 -64.14 5.73 22.59
CA PHE A 374 -65.10 6.48 21.82
C PHE A 374 -66.52 6.31 22.37
N THR A 375 -67.25 7.42 22.48
CA THR A 375 -68.66 7.42 22.84
C THR A 375 -69.45 8.16 21.76
N LEU A 376 -70.58 7.60 21.35
CA LEU A 376 -71.49 8.21 20.38
C LEU A 376 -72.26 9.35 21.04
N ILE A 377 -71.64 10.51 21.17
CA ILE A 377 -72.26 11.68 21.77
C ILE A 377 -73.33 12.22 20.80
N ASN A 378 -74.59 12.23 21.24
CA ASN A 378 -75.69 12.93 20.55
C ASN A 378 -75.48 14.45 20.60
N LYS A 379 -74.71 15.03 19.66
CA LYS A 379 -74.74 16.48 19.45
C LYS A 379 -75.93 16.84 18.57
N THR A 380 -77.02 17.28 19.19
CA THR A 380 -78.23 17.83 18.54
C THR A 380 -78.01 19.20 17.89
N GLN A 381 -76.82 19.48 17.33
CA GLN A 381 -76.54 20.72 16.61
C GLN A 381 -76.48 20.43 15.12
N ARG A 382 -77.65 20.47 14.48
CA ARG A 382 -77.75 20.64 13.03
C ARG A 382 -77.12 21.98 12.66
N LEU A 383 -75.88 21.96 12.22
CA LEU A 383 -75.40 22.97 11.30
C LEU A 383 -75.88 22.52 9.93
N ASP A 384 -76.81 23.25 9.33
CA ASP A 384 -77.26 23.07 7.95
C ASP A 384 -76.07 23.35 7.00
N ILE A 385 -75.17 22.37 6.87
CA ILE A 385 -74.13 22.38 5.85
C ILE A 385 -74.77 21.77 4.61
N LYS A 386 -74.95 22.61 3.57
CA LYS A 386 -75.41 22.17 2.26
C LYS A 386 -74.56 20.98 1.79
N THR A 387 -75.25 19.90 1.44
CA THR A 387 -74.69 18.65 0.92
C THR A 387 -74.19 18.84 -0.51
N GLU A 388 -73.12 19.62 -0.70
CA GLU A 388 -72.35 19.57 -1.93
C GLU A 388 -71.19 18.60 -1.70
N ILE A 389 -71.33 17.40 -2.27
CA ILE A 389 -70.26 16.40 -2.35
C ILE A 389 -69.21 16.95 -3.32
N SER A 390 -68.33 17.83 -2.83
CA SER A 390 -67.17 18.27 -3.60
C SER A 390 -66.11 17.17 -3.51
N ILE A 391 -66.16 16.25 -4.48
CA ILE A 391 -65.24 15.11 -4.61
C ILE A 391 -63.79 15.57 -4.93
N ASN A 392 -63.61 16.86 -5.25
CA ASN A 392 -62.35 17.45 -5.74
C ASN A 392 -61.88 18.63 -4.87
N SER A 393 -61.87 18.46 -3.55
CA SER A 393 -61.37 19.44 -2.59
C SER A 393 -60.02 18.98 -2.04
N GLU A 394 -59.00 19.85 -2.06
CA GLU A 394 -57.70 19.58 -1.38
C GLU A 394 -57.89 19.44 0.15
N ASN A 395 -58.94 20.03 0.70
CA ASN A 395 -59.26 19.99 2.13
C ASN A 395 -60.02 18.71 2.51
N PRO A 396 -59.75 18.13 3.70
CA PRO A 396 -60.47 16.95 4.19
C PRO A 396 -61.97 17.24 4.40
N PRO A 397 -62.85 16.24 4.22
CA PRO A 397 -64.29 16.41 4.40
C PRO A 397 -64.67 16.91 5.80
N GLU A 398 -65.37 18.04 5.89
CA GLU A 398 -65.77 18.67 7.16
C GLU A 398 -66.72 17.77 7.99
N GLN A 399 -67.43 16.86 7.32
CA GLN A 399 -68.33 15.86 7.92
C GLN A 399 -67.58 14.80 8.76
N LEU A 400 -66.26 14.66 8.59
CA LEU A 400 -65.45 13.77 9.44
C LEU A 400 -65.29 14.34 10.86
N VAL A 401 -65.41 15.67 11.04
CA VAL A 401 -65.24 16.33 12.34
C VAL A 401 -66.32 15.91 13.34
N GLU A 402 -67.50 15.52 12.87
CA GLU A 402 -68.57 14.96 13.70
C GLU A 402 -68.14 13.65 14.38
N PHE A 403 -67.20 12.92 13.78
CA PHE A 403 -66.67 11.65 14.27
C PHE A 403 -65.14 11.69 14.42
N TYR A 404 -64.69 12.19 15.56
CA TYR A 404 -63.28 12.43 15.86
C TYR A 404 -62.31 11.27 15.50
N PRO A 405 -62.60 9.98 15.78
CA PRO A 405 -61.68 8.90 15.41
C PRO A 405 -61.39 8.83 13.91
N LEU A 406 -62.40 9.01 13.05
CA LEU A 406 -62.21 8.99 11.60
C LEU A 406 -61.49 10.26 11.10
N ALA A 407 -61.75 11.42 11.71
CA ALA A 407 -61.02 12.64 11.39
C ALA A 407 -59.53 12.52 11.73
N GLU A 408 -59.20 11.98 12.91
CA GLU A 408 -57.82 11.79 13.33
C GLU A 408 -57.09 10.74 12.48
N TYR A 409 -57.77 9.66 12.12
CA TYR A 409 -57.25 8.68 11.16
C TYR A 409 -56.97 9.32 9.79
N CYS A 410 -57.93 10.09 9.24
CA CYS A 410 -57.77 10.79 7.96
C CYS A 410 -56.56 11.74 8.00
N ASN A 411 -56.43 12.53 9.06
CA ASN A 411 -55.29 13.43 9.26
C ASN A 411 -53.96 12.67 9.32
N GLY A 412 -53.92 11.50 9.98
CA GLY A 412 -52.73 10.66 10.02
C GLY A 412 -52.33 10.12 8.64
N ILE A 413 -53.31 9.72 7.81
CA ILE A 413 -53.06 9.29 6.43
C ILE A 413 -52.60 10.46 5.55
N ILE A 414 -53.22 11.64 5.66
CA ILE A 414 -52.78 12.86 4.95
C ILE A 414 -51.34 13.23 5.36
N SER A 415 -50.99 13.13 6.65
CA SER A 415 -49.61 13.37 7.10
C SER A 415 -48.62 12.40 6.44
N ALA A 416 -48.97 11.10 6.36
CA ALA A 416 -48.14 10.11 5.69
C ALA A 416 -47.97 10.40 4.18
N PHE A 417 -49.04 10.87 3.54
CA PHE A 417 -49.02 11.28 2.13
C PHE A 417 -48.20 12.56 1.89
N ASN A 418 -48.27 13.52 2.81
CA ASN A 418 -47.48 14.75 2.73
C ASN A 418 -45.98 14.48 2.86
N GLU A 419 -45.57 13.54 3.72
CA GLU A 419 -44.17 13.08 3.82
C GLU A 419 -43.71 12.39 2.52
N LEU A 420 -44.60 11.64 1.87
CA LEU A 420 -44.29 10.93 0.63
C LEU A 420 -44.20 11.87 -0.58
N ARG A 421 -44.99 12.95 -0.61
CA ARG A 421 -45.23 13.84 -1.77
C ARG A 421 -43.95 14.34 -2.45
N LEU A 422 -42.90 14.65 -1.69
CA LEU A 422 -41.67 15.23 -2.24
C LEU A 422 -40.84 14.21 -3.03
N CYS A 423 -40.96 12.92 -2.71
CA CYS A 423 -40.19 11.85 -3.34
C CYS A 423 -41.02 10.57 -3.38
N VAL A 424 -41.81 10.42 -4.43
CA VAL A 424 -42.71 9.28 -4.63
C VAL A 424 -42.13 8.35 -5.70
N PRO A 425 -41.57 7.18 -5.33
CA PRO A 425 -41.21 6.17 -6.30
C PRO A 425 -42.47 5.53 -6.92
N VAL A 426 -42.54 5.50 -8.25
CA VAL A 426 -43.65 4.88 -8.99
C VAL A 426 -43.84 3.40 -8.62
N ALA A 427 -42.74 2.72 -8.29
CA ALA A 427 -42.72 1.32 -7.84
C ALA A 427 -43.55 1.06 -6.56
N LEU A 428 -43.78 2.09 -5.73
CA LEU A 428 -44.56 1.96 -4.50
C LEU A 428 -46.07 2.06 -4.70
N SER A 429 -46.55 2.43 -5.90
CA SER A 429 -47.98 2.64 -6.17
C SER A 429 -48.86 1.45 -5.75
N ALA A 430 -48.49 0.23 -6.14
CA ALA A 430 -49.21 -0.99 -5.77
C ALA A 430 -49.11 -1.30 -4.26
N LEU A 431 -47.92 -1.13 -3.68
CA LEU A 431 -47.69 -1.37 -2.25
C LEU A 431 -48.52 -0.41 -1.39
N CYS A 432 -48.47 0.89 -1.68
CA CYS A 432 -49.23 1.93 -0.97
C CYS A 432 -50.74 1.67 -1.06
N THR A 433 -51.24 1.32 -2.25
CA THR A 433 -52.68 1.02 -2.45
C THR A 433 -53.11 -0.17 -1.59
N ARG A 434 -52.34 -1.28 -1.62
CA ARG A 434 -52.62 -2.47 -0.82
C ARG A 434 -52.59 -2.18 0.69
N LEU A 435 -51.57 -1.46 1.17
CA LEU A 435 -51.44 -1.11 2.59
C LEU A 435 -52.61 -0.24 3.08
N LEU A 436 -53.04 0.72 2.28
CA LEU A 436 -54.19 1.56 2.60
C LEU A 436 -55.50 0.77 2.58
N GLN A 437 -55.67 -0.15 1.63
CA GLN A 437 -56.82 -1.04 1.56
C GLN A 437 -56.90 -1.95 2.79
N GLU A 438 -55.78 -2.56 3.20
CA GLU A 438 -55.68 -3.36 4.43
C GLU A 438 -55.97 -2.51 5.68
N SER A 439 -55.42 -1.30 5.75
CA SER A 439 -55.64 -0.36 6.85
C SER A 439 -57.11 0.06 6.97
N LEU A 440 -57.74 0.42 5.86
CA LEU A 440 -59.17 0.78 5.82
C LEU A 440 -60.08 -0.41 6.14
N HIS A 441 -59.73 -1.62 5.71
CA HIS A 441 -60.44 -2.83 6.09
C HIS A 441 -60.34 -3.10 7.60
N ASN A 442 -59.17 -2.85 8.21
CA ASN A 442 -59.01 -2.97 9.67
C ASN A 442 -59.81 -1.90 10.43
N VAL A 443 -59.86 -0.66 9.93
CA VAL A 443 -60.72 0.41 10.46
C VAL A 443 -62.20 -0.01 10.42
N ALA A 444 -62.65 -0.54 9.28
CA ALA A 444 -64.02 -1.05 9.11
C ALA A 444 -64.32 -2.20 10.09
N ARG A 445 -63.37 -3.12 10.28
CA ARG A 445 -63.48 -4.21 11.26
C ARG A 445 -63.54 -3.69 12.70
N ALA A 446 -62.74 -2.69 13.05
CA ALA A 446 -62.76 -2.06 14.38
C ALA A 446 -64.10 -1.38 14.66
N MET A 447 -64.68 -0.68 13.67
CA MET A 447 -66.02 -0.10 13.77
C MET A 447 -67.11 -1.16 13.99
N LEU A 448 -67.01 -2.31 13.30
CA LEU A 448 -67.93 -3.43 13.53
C LEU A 448 -67.79 -4.01 14.95
N LEU A 449 -66.57 -4.17 15.44
CA LEU A 449 -66.32 -4.68 16.80
C LEU A 449 -66.93 -3.75 17.85
N PHE A 450 -66.73 -2.45 17.70
CA PHE A 450 -67.36 -1.44 18.55
C PHE A 450 -68.90 -1.53 18.51
N TYR A 451 -69.48 -1.64 17.30
CA TYR A 451 -70.91 -1.84 17.17
C TYR A 451 -71.39 -3.09 17.91
N LYS A 452 -70.73 -4.25 17.72
CA LYS A 452 -71.13 -5.51 18.37
C LYS A 452 -71.05 -5.44 19.90
N GLN A 453 -70.09 -4.70 20.45
CA GLN A 453 -69.92 -4.53 21.90
C GLN A 453 -71.03 -3.65 22.50
N GLU A 454 -71.38 -2.56 21.82
CA GLU A 454 -72.30 -1.53 22.36
C GLU A 454 -73.75 -1.63 21.82
N GLN A 455 -74.04 -2.53 20.86
CA GLN A 455 -75.36 -2.63 20.21
C GLN A 455 -76.52 -2.83 21.19
N GLN A 456 -76.29 -3.51 22.32
CA GLN A 456 -77.29 -3.75 23.36
C GLN A 456 -77.57 -2.51 24.23
N ALA A 457 -76.61 -1.60 24.34
CA ALA A 457 -76.71 -0.37 25.12
C ALA A 457 -77.29 0.81 24.30
N PHE A 458 -77.26 0.75 22.96
CA PHE A 458 -77.65 1.88 22.12
C PHE A 458 -79.15 2.22 22.12
N ALA A 459 -79.43 3.52 22.33
CA ALA A 459 -80.69 4.17 22.03
C ALA A 459 -80.93 4.30 20.51
N ALA A 460 -82.17 4.57 20.10
CA ALA A 460 -82.52 4.69 18.67
C ALA A 460 -81.71 5.78 17.94
N ALA A 461 -81.41 6.90 18.61
CA ALA A 461 -80.58 7.98 18.06
C ALA A 461 -79.11 7.57 17.87
N GLU A 462 -78.56 6.75 18.78
CA GLU A 462 -77.17 6.27 18.69
C GLU A 462 -77.00 5.24 17.58
N ARG A 463 -78.04 4.43 17.31
CA ARG A 463 -78.05 3.56 16.12
C ARG A 463 -78.08 4.35 14.83
N GLU A 464 -78.85 5.45 14.76
CA GLU A 464 -78.86 6.34 13.60
C GLU A 464 -77.49 7.00 13.40
N ASN A 465 -76.84 7.43 14.47
CA ASN A 465 -75.48 8.00 14.41
C ASN A 465 -74.44 6.96 14.00
N MET A 466 -74.59 5.68 14.39
CA MET A 466 -73.73 4.60 13.89
C MET A 466 -73.87 4.37 12.37
N VAL A 467 -75.10 4.47 11.85
CA VAL A 467 -75.34 4.39 10.41
C VAL A 467 -74.67 5.57 9.71
N LYS A 468 -74.80 6.80 10.24
CA LYS A 468 -74.08 7.99 9.74
C LYS A 468 -72.57 7.85 9.82
N PHE A 469 -72.05 7.23 10.89
CA PHE A 469 -70.62 6.98 11.07
C PHE A 469 -70.08 6.03 10.00
N THR A 470 -70.83 4.96 9.71
CA THR A 470 -70.51 3.99 8.65
C THR A 470 -70.66 4.61 7.25
N GLU A 471 -71.69 5.44 7.05
CA GLU A 471 -71.90 6.17 5.80
C GLU A 471 -70.75 7.15 5.54
N CYS A 472 -70.25 7.85 6.58
CA CYS A 472 -69.11 8.75 6.51
C CYS A 472 -67.82 8.02 6.09
N LEU A 473 -67.57 6.81 6.60
CA LEU A 473 -66.48 5.95 6.10
C LEU A 473 -66.64 5.64 4.59
N SER A 474 -67.83 5.22 4.17
CA SER A 474 -68.08 4.74 2.80
C SER A 474 -68.15 5.84 1.72
N GLU A 475 -68.79 6.96 2.02
CA GLU A 475 -69.12 8.02 1.05
C GLU A 475 -68.18 9.23 1.14
N GLN A 476 -67.49 9.42 2.26
CA GLN A 476 -66.57 10.56 2.45
C GLN A 476 -65.11 10.10 2.52
N LEU A 477 -64.76 9.23 3.48
CA LEU A 477 -63.36 8.88 3.73
C LEU A 477 -62.72 8.05 2.60
N ILE A 478 -63.37 6.96 2.16
CA ILE A 478 -62.82 6.10 1.10
C ILE A 478 -62.66 6.88 -0.24
N PRO A 479 -63.66 7.64 -0.72
CA PRO A 479 -63.50 8.45 -1.93
C PRO A 479 -62.43 9.53 -1.80
N TYR A 480 -62.29 10.15 -0.62
CA TYR A 480 -61.24 11.14 -0.39
C TYR A 480 -59.83 10.52 -0.41
N ILE A 481 -59.63 9.36 0.23
CA ILE A 481 -58.33 8.66 0.17
C ILE A 481 -58.02 8.21 -1.26
N GLN A 482 -59.03 7.75 -2.02
CA GLN A 482 -58.86 7.45 -3.45
C GLN A 482 -58.39 8.66 -4.25
N TYR A 483 -58.96 9.84 -3.97
CA TYR A 483 -58.51 11.10 -4.56
C TYR A 483 -57.05 11.41 -4.18
N CYS A 484 -56.68 11.27 -2.90
CA CYS A 484 -55.30 11.46 -2.45
C CYS A 484 -54.31 10.51 -3.14
N ILE A 485 -54.66 9.23 -3.31
CA ILE A 485 -53.85 8.26 -4.06
C ILE A 485 -53.65 8.76 -5.49
N HIS A 486 -54.72 9.14 -6.20
CA HIS A 486 -54.61 9.64 -7.58
C HIS A 486 -53.86 10.97 -7.70
N ALA A 487 -53.89 11.82 -6.68
CA ALA A 487 -53.12 13.07 -6.66
C ALA A 487 -51.61 12.82 -6.58
N ILE A 488 -51.19 11.77 -5.84
CA ILE A 488 -49.79 11.38 -5.67
C ILE A 488 -49.32 10.45 -6.79
N PHE A 489 -50.22 9.59 -7.25
CA PHE A 489 -50.01 8.56 -8.24
C PHE A 489 -51.00 8.75 -9.40
N PRO A 490 -50.76 9.70 -10.33
CA PRO A 490 -51.67 9.93 -11.44
C PRO A 490 -51.80 8.67 -12.33
N PRO A 491 -53.02 8.11 -12.50
CA PRO A 491 -53.21 6.84 -13.22
C PRO A 491 -52.67 6.85 -14.65
N VAL A 492 -52.73 8.00 -15.33
CA VAL A 492 -52.21 8.19 -16.70
C VAL A 492 -50.68 8.06 -16.74
N GLN A 493 -49.98 8.60 -15.75
CA GLN A 493 -48.51 8.53 -15.69
C GLN A 493 -48.06 7.09 -15.39
N ILE A 494 -48.74 6.42 -14.45
CA ILE A 494 -48.42 5.03 -14.10
C ILE A 494 -48.72 4.07 -15.25
N ALA A 495 -49.84 4.25 -15.93
CA ALA A 495 -50.19 3.52 -17.14
C ALA A 495 -49.09 3.64 -18.21
N THR A 496 -48.55 4.85 -18.38
CA THR A 496 -47.46 5.13 -19.32
C THR A 496 -46.16 4.43 -18.91
N HIS A 497 -45.77 4.50 -17.63
CA HIS A 497 -44.55 3.85 -17.13
C HIS A 497 -44.60 2.32 -17.18
N LEU A 498 -45.78 1.73 -16.96
CA LEU A 498 -45.99 0.28 -17.02
C LEU A 498 -46.33 -0.23 -18.44
N GLY A 499 -46.59 0.66 -19.40
CA GLY A 499 -46.98 0.30 -20.77
C GLY A 499 -48.35 -0.34 -20.89
N ILE A 500 -49.30 -0.04 -19.98
CA ILE A 500 -50.65 -0.63 -19.92
C ILE A 500 -51.75 0.44 -20.02
N SER A 501 -53.00 0.03 -20.25
CA SER A 501 -54.15 0.95 -20.26
C SER A 501 -54.66 1.25 -18.85
N VAL A 502 -55.33 2.40 -18.66
CA VAL A 502 -55.96 2.77 -17.37
C VAL A 502 -57.04 1.78 -16.95
N VAL A 503 -57.71 1.13 -17.92
CA VAL A 503 -58.70 0.08 -17.66
C VAL A 503 -58.04 -1.18 -17.08
N ALA A 504 -56.82 -1.51 -17.53
CA ALA A 504 -56.06 -2.62 -16.97
C ALA A 504 -55.57 -2.31 -15.55
N LEU A 505 -55.16 -1.07 -15.25
CA LEU A 505 -54.83 -0.64 -13.89
C LEU A 505 -56.00 -0.81 -12.92
N GLN A 506 -57.21 -0.43 -13.35
CA GLN A 506 -58.41 -0.59 -12.54
C GLN A 506 -58.76 -2.05 -12.28
N LYS A 507 -58.49 -2.93 -13.25
CA LYS A 507 -58.73 -4.37 -13.12
C LYS A 507 -57.76 -5.03 -12.14
N GLU A 508 -56.50 -4.61 -12.14
CA GLU A 508 -55.44 -5.14 -11.26
C GLU A 508 -55.39 -4.42 -9.90
N GLU A 509 -56.36 -3.54 -9.58
CA GLU A 509 -56.44 -2.78 -8.32
C GLU A 509 -55.19 -1.94 -8.01
N ILE A 510 -54.42 -1.57 -9.04
CA ILE A 510 -53.24 -0.72 -8.87
C ILE A 510 -53.72 0.74 -8.87
N THR A 511 -53.46 1.47 -7.78
CA THR A 511 -53.97 2.83 -7.49
C THR A 511 -55.47 2.95 -7.23
N TYR A 512 -56.25 1.89 -7.42
CA TYR A 512 -57.70 1.87 -7.18
C TYR A 512 -58.02 1.04 -5.94
N LEU A 513 -58.75 1.63 -4.99
CA LEU A 513 -59.26 0.97 -3.80
C LEU A 513 -60.52 0.17 -4.14
N ASN A 514 -60.55 -1.10 -3.74
CA ASN A 514 -61.74 -1.93 -3.84
C ASN A 514 -62.73 -1.60 -2.70
N LYS A 515 -63.68 -0.71 -2.98
CA LYS A 515 -64.72 -0.30 -2.02
C LYS A 515 -65.51 -1.48 -1.44
N GLN A 516 -65.77 -2.53 -2.23
CA GLN A 516 -66.56 -3.68 -1.79
C GLN A 516 -65.78 -4.53 -0.77
N ALA A 517 -64.48 -4.77 -1.02
CA ALA A 517 -63.61 -5.52 -0.11
C ALA A 517 -63.35 -4.78 1.21
N ILE A 518 -63.24 -3.45 1.17
CA ILE A 518 -63.05 -2.63 2.37
C ILE A 518 -64.31 -2.63 3.26
N LEU A 519 -65.49 -2.53 2.65
CA LEU A 519 -66.77 -2.39 3.36
C LEU A 519 -67.42 -3.72 3.74
N GLU A 520 -66.88 -4.87 3.29
CA GLU A 520 -67.39 -6.21 3.64
C GLU A 520 -67.73 -6.38 5.13
N PRO A 521 -66.88 -5.96 6.10
CA PRO A 521 -67.19 -6.14 7.52
C PRO A 521 -68.42 -5.35 8.00
N VAL A 522 -68.68 -4.18 7.39
CA VAL A 522 -69.69 -3.21 7.86
C VAL A 522 -70.89 -3.12 6.91
N ALA A 523 -70.93 -3.99 5.89
CA ALA A 523 -72.00 -4.05 4.88
C ALA A 523 -73.40 -4.22 5.49
N VAL A 524 -73.49 -4.81 6.69
CA VAL A 524 -74.75 -5.01 7.42
C VAL A 524 -75.32 -3.71 8.00
N LEU A 525 -74.48 -2.68 8.22
CA LEU A 525 -74.88 -1.40 8.82
C LEU A 525 -75.06 -0.29 7.79
N LEU A 526 -74.66 -0.51 6.54
CA LEU A 526 -74.85 0.44 5.46
C LEU A 526 -76.32 0.45 5.00
N PRO A 527 -76.91 1.63 4.77
CA PRO A 527 -78.23 1.70 4.15
C PRO A 527 -78.13 1.11 2.74
N ILE A 528 -78.96 0.12 2.44
CA ILE A 528 -79.04 -0.49 1.11
C ILE A 528 -79.47 0.62 0.13
N LYS A 529 -78.54 1.17 -0.63
CA LYS A 529 -78.85 2.10 -1.73
C LYS A 529 -79.68 1.36 -2.77
N LYS A 530 -80.95 1.76 -2.91
CA LYS A 530 -81.91 1.35 -3.95
C LYS A 530 -81.51 1.94 -5.32
N ASP A 531 -80.29 1.75 -5.79
CA ASP A 531 -79.84 2.26 -7.10
C ASP A 531 -79.15 1.17 -7.94
N SER A 532 -79.81 0.03 -8.10
CA SER A 532 -79.35 -1.04 -9.02
C SER A 532 -80.45 -1.55 -9.96
N LEU A 533 -81.53 -0.78 -10.17
CA LEU A 533 -82.66 -1.21 -11.02
C LEU A 533 -83.03 -0.29 -12.19
N VAL A 534 -82.31 0.82 -12.45
CA VAL A 534 -82.71 1.77 -13.53
C VAL A 534 -81.88 1.66 -14.81
N SER A 535 -80.80 0.87 -14.85
CA SER A 535 -79.91 0.81 -16.05
C SER A 535 -80.22 -0.30 -17.06
N LYS A 536 -81.39 -0.97 -16.99
CA LYS A 536 -81.71 -2.10 -17.90
C LYS A 536 -82.99 -1.99 -18.73
N LEU A 537 -83.69 -0.85 -18.73
CA LEU A 537 -84.89 -0.66 -19.56
C LEU A 537 -84.89 0.71 -20.24
N THR A 538 -84.10 0.83 -21.32
CA THR A 538 -84.14 1.81 -22.43
C THR A 538 -82.78 1.68 -23.14
N MET A 539 -82.59 1.37 -24.42
CA MET A 539 -83.48 1.34 -25.58
C MET A 539 -83.00 0.24 -26.54
N SER A 540 -83.96 -0.50 -27.09
CA SER A 540 -83.85 -1.15 -28.39
C SER A 540 -84.89 -0.48 -29.30
N SER A 541 -84.54 -0.25 -30.57
CA SER A 541 -85.25 0.52 -31.61
C SER A 541 -85.13 2.05 -31.45
N VAL A 542 -84.73 2.85 -32.45
CA VAL A 542 -85.20 2.90 -33.86
C VAL A 542 -84.10 3.47 -34.78
N GLN A 543 -84.10 3.00 -36.03
CA GLN A 543 -83.24 3.38 -37.15
C GLN A 543 -83.62 4.73 -37.82
N THR A 544 -82.60 5.41 -38.37
CA THR A 544 -82.53 6.18 -39.64
C THR A 544 -83.49 7.34 -39.94
N SER A 545 -82.92 8.54 -40.17
CA SER A 545 -83.21 9.40 -41.34
C SER A 545 -82.15 10.49 -41.54
N HIS A 546 -81.67 10.61 -42.78
CA HIS A 546 -80.66 11.53 -43.30
C HIS A 546 -81.18 12.97 -43.55
N ASN A 547 -80.23 13.92 -43.52
CA ASN A 547 -80.12 15.19 -44.26
C ASN A 547 -81.15 16.33 -44.02
N ALA A 548 -80.66 17.55 -43.72
CA ALA A 548 -80.52 18.64 -44.70
C ALA A 548 -80.30 20.05 -44.07
N ILE A 549 -79.31 20.77 -44.64
CA ILE A 549 -79.23 22.23 -44.89
C ILE A 549 -78.65 23.19 -43.82
N LEU A 550 -77.54 23.84 -44.25
CA LEU A 550 -76.82 25.01 -43.70
C LEU A 550 -77.70 26.30 -43.64
N PRO A 551 -77.21 27.39 -43.02
CA PRO A 551 -76.56 28.42 -43.83
C PRO A 551 -75.28 29.04 -43.24
N LEU A 552 -74.36 29.36 -44.15
CA LEU A 552 -73.27 30.34 -44.04
C LEU A 552 -73.83 31.78 -44.16
N VAL A 553 -72.95 32.80 -44.10
CA VAL A 553 -73.13 34.26 -44.40
C VAL A 553 -73.18 35.09 -43.09
N THR A 554 -72.33 36.08 -42.79
CA THR A 554 -71.63 37.10 -43.62
C THR A 554 -70.47 37.74 -42.85
N ALA A 555 -69.40 38.13 -43.55
CA ALA A 555 -68.39 39.11 -43.13
C ALA A 555 -68.96 40.56 -43.15
N PRO A 556 -68.21 41.60 -42.68
CA PRO A 556 -67.32 42.29 -43.62
C PRO A 556 -66.02 42.88 -43.03
N VAL A 557 -65.02 43.01 -43.89
CA VAL A 557 -63.84 43.91 -43.79
C VAL A 557 -64.14 45.18 -44.60
N PRO A 558 -63.62 46.36 -44.20
CA PRO A 558 -62.82 47.20 -45.11
C PRO A 558 -61.61 47.84 -44.38
N SER A 559 -60.35 47.63 -44.75
CA SER A 559 -59.55 48.21 -45.87
C SER A 559 -59.27 49.73 -45.84
N ALA A 560 -57.97 50.02 -45.71
CA ALA A 560 -57.15 51.05 -46.39
C ALA A 560 -57.14 52.52 -45.93
N LYS A 561 -55.93 53.01 -45.61
CA LYS A 561 -55.27 54.16 -46.29
C LYS A 561 -53.77 54.26 -45.98
N THR A 562 -53.08 54.89 -46.93
CA THR A 562 -51.66 54.87 -47.29
C THR A 562 -50.83 56.03 -46.69
N SER A 563 -49.52 55.74 -46.52
CA SER A 563 -48.31 56.58 -46.66
C SER A 563 -48.17 57.96 -45.97
N SER A 564 -47.12 58.13 -45.18
CA SER A 564 -45.96 58.98 -45.56
C SER A 564 -44.79 58.91 -44.56
N ALA A 565 -43.63 58.49 -45.09
CA ALA A 565 -42.30 59.09 -44.94
C ALA A 565 -41.58 59.19 -43.58
N LYS A 566 -40.37 58.59 -43.59
CA LYS A 566 -39.06 59.09 -43.10
C LYS A 566 -38.47 58.56 -41.79
N THR A 567 -37.27 58.00 -42.00
CA THR A 567 -35.99 58.09 -41.26
C THR A 567 -35.66 57.14 -40.10
N ALA A 568 -34.49 56.52 -40.31
CA ALA A 568 -33.40 56.24 -39.38
C ALA A 568 -33.45 54.94 -38.56
N GLU A 569 -32.47 54.09 -38.90
CA GLU A 569 -31.90 53.00 -38.12
C GLU A 569 -31.50 53.47 -36.71
N GLU A 570 -31.71 52.64 -35.69
CA GLU A 570 -30.78 52.47 -34.57
C GLU A 570 -31.16 51.27 -33.68
N GLU A 571 -30.25 50.29 -33.62
CA GLU A 571 -30.09 49.37 -32.50
C GLU A 571 -29.58 50.13 -31.27
N PRO A 572 -30.00 49.80 -30.02
CA PRO A 572 -29.34 50.36 -28.86
C PRO A 572 -28.17 49.49 -28.40
N LYS A 573 -26.97 50.09 -28.52
CA LYS A 573 -25.72 49.69 -27.89
C LYS A 573 -25.77 49.73 -26.36
N GLU A 574 -24.90 48.88 -25.80
CA GLU A 574 -24.31 48.94 -24.48
C GLU A 574 -23.88 50.35 -24.05
N ARG A 575 -24.15 50.67 -22.79
CA ARG A 575 -23.71 51.91 -22.13
C ARG A 575 -22.61 51.59 -21.12
N ALA A 576 -21.41 52.09 -21.42
CA ALA A 576 -20.42 52.48 -20.42
C ALA A 576 -20.67 53.95 -20.03
N THR A 577 -20.48 54.30 -18.75
CA THR A 577 -20.09 55.67 -18.39
C THR A 577 -19.05 55.68 -17.28
N GLN A 578 -18.09 56.57 -17.48
CA GLN A 578 -16.83 56.82 -16.79
C GLN A 578 -17.01 57.45 -15.40
N GLN A 579 -15.95 57.43 -14.59
CA GLN A 579 -15.44 58.66 -13.97
C GLN A 579 -13.95 58.57 -13.58
N HIS A 580 -13.30 59.73 -13.70
CA HIS A 580 -11.89 60.10 -13.60
C HIS A 580 -11.12 59.66 -12.34
N THR A 581 -9.82 59.40 -12.48
CA THR A 581 -8.79 60.21 -11.78
C THR A 581 -7.38 60.11 -12.41
N THR A 582 -6.68 61.23 -12.29
CA THR A 582 -5.35 61.65 -12.72
C THR A 582 -4.17 60.86 -12.13
N VAL A 583 -3.07 60.71 -12.87
CA VAL A 583 -1.75 60.29 -12.37
C VAL A 583 -0.69 61.33 -12.76
N PRO A 584 0.15 61.82 -11.83
CA PRO A 584 1.34 62.60 -12.14
C PRO A 584 2.61 61.72 -12.22
N ARG A 585 3.60 62.26 -12.95
CA ARG A 585 5.00 61.82 -13.04
C ARG A 585 5.71 61.98 -11.67
N HIS A 586 6.66 61.09 -11.35
CA HIS A 586 8.08 61.43 -11.13
C HIS A 586 8.96 60.20 -10.75
N ASP A 587 10.17 60.25 -11.30
CA ASP A 587 11.48 59.83 -10.77
C ASP A 587 11.94 58.37 -10.68
N VAL A 588 12.73 58.06 -11.71
CA VAL A 588 14.01 57.34 -11.74
C VAL A 588 14.84 57.48 -10.46
N GLN A 589 15.28 56.36 -9.92
CA GLN A 589 16.52 56.30 -9.14
C GLN A 589 17.28 54.99 -9.39
N ASN A 590 18.48 55.17 -9.93
CA ASN A 590 19.55 54.19 -10.11
C ASN A 590 19.94 53.51 -8.81
N SER A 591 20.20 52.20 -8.85
CA SER A 591 21.43 51.58 -8.30
C SER A 591 21.37 50.04 -8.38
N GLN A 592 22.00 49.46 -9.39
CA GLN A 592 22.56 48.11 -9.29
C GLN A 592 24.01 48.19 -9.73
N ASN A 593 24.89 47.96 -8.76
CA ASN A 593 26.32 47.90 -8.93
C ASN A 593 26.75 46.42 -8.80
N SER A 594 27.67 46.05 -9.68
CA SER A 594 28.75 45.08 -9.49
C SER A 594 28.42 43.63 -9.12
N SER A 595 28.73 42.72 -10.05
CA SER A 595 29.52 41.50 -9.78
C SER A 595 29.91 40.84 -11.11
N ASN A 596 31.14 41.08 -11.58
CA ASN A 596 31.84 40.15 -12.45
C ASN A 596 33.36 40.31 -12.30
N SER A 597 33.98 39.25 -11.76
CA SER A 597 35.15 38.57 -12.30
C SER A 597 36.56 39.20 -12.27
N VAL A 598 37.48 38.42 -11.66
CA VAL A 598 38.93 38.24 -11.89
C VAL A 598 39.93 39.25 -11.29
N ASN A 599 40.55 38.85 -10.18
CA ASN A 599 41.97 38.47 -10.10
C ASN A 599 42.28 37.81 -8.75
#